data_AF-A0A7W9QJH8-F1
#
_entry.id   AF-A0A7W9QJH8-F1
#
_cell.length_a   1.000
_cell.length_b   1.000
_cell.length_c   1.000
_cell.angle_alpha   90.00
_cell.angle_beta   90.00
_cell.angle_gamma   90.00
#
_symmetry.space_group_name_H-M   'P 1'
#
loop_
_entity.id
_entity.type
_entity.pdbx_description
1 polymer ?
#
loop_
_entity_poly.entity_id
_entity_poly.type
_entity_poly.pdbx_seq_one_letter_code
_entity_poly.pdbx_strand_id
1 'polypeptide(L)'
;MRSILFLAPLLLALTACDAVDTVKDAYAHSRKVAADLEASVGSKPQVGFNWKNGALDQVAINFQGVPHKPLEQIVQLSKASVVARFEQAPKNVVVTFTVPGK
;
A
#
# COMPACT_ATOMS: atom_id res chain seq x y z
N MET A 1 35.82 -17.36 -19.98
CA MET A 1 34.37 -17.57 -20.21
C MET A 1 33.68 -18.41 -19.12
N ARG A 2 34.36 -19.34 -18.41
CA ARG A 2 33.76 -20.14 -17.32
C ARG A 2 33.38 -19.35 -16.04
N SER A 3 34.05 -18.23 -15.75
CA SER A 3 33.76 -17.42 -14.54
C SER A 3 32.54 -16.50 -14.65
N ILE A 4 32.00 -16.27 -15.85
CA ILE A 4 30.83 -15.39 -16.03
C ILE A 4 29.52 -16.14 -15.75
N LEU A 5 29.50 -17.48 -15.95
CA LEU A 5 28.31 -18.31 -15.71
C LEU A 5 27.92 -18.41 -14.23
N PHE A 6 28.85 -18.22 -13.30
CA PHE A 6 28.58 -18.20 -11.86
C PHE A 6 28.17 -16.82 -11.33
N LEU A 7 28.34 -15.74 -12.11
CA LEU A 7 28.00 -14.38 -11.68
C LEU A 7 26.53 -14.02 -11.93
N ALA A 8 25.92 -14.61 -12.96
CA ALA A 8 24.52 -14.40 -13.31
C ALA A 8 23.51 -14.81 -12.21
N PRO A 9 23.59 -15.99 -11.57
CA PRO A 9 22.66 -16.35 -10.49
C PRO A 9 22.85 -15.50 -9.23
N LEU A 10 24.08 -15.00 -8.98
CA LEU A 10 24.36 -14.14 -7.83
C LEU A 10 23.73 -12.75 -8.00
N LEU A 11 23.81 -12.16 -9.19
CA LEU A 11 23.19 -10.85 -9.49
C LEU A 11 21.65 -10.91 -9.40
N LEU A 12 21.02 -12.02 -9.81
CA LEU A 12 19.58 -12.21 -9.68
C LEU A 12 19.14 -12.36 -8.22
N ALA A 13 19.94 -13.05 -7.39
CA ALA A 13 19.64 -13.24 -5.98
C ALA A 13 19.65 -11.92 -5.17
N LEU A 14 20.53 -10.97 -5.51
CA LEU A 14 20.54 -9.67 -4.84
C LEU A 14 19.27 -8.85 -5.11
N THR A 15 18.83 -8.76 -6.38
CA THR A 15 17.63 -8.00 -6.74
C THR A 15 16.32 -8.60 -6.20
N ALA A 16 16.32 -9.91 -5.95
CA ALA A 16 15.18 -10.60 -5.35
C ALA A 16 15.03 -10.29 -3.85
N CYS A 17 16.14 -10.06 -3.13
CA CYS A 17 16.11 -9.75 -1.70
C CYS A 17 15.45 -8.39 -1.45
N ASP A 18 15.88 -7.35 -2.17
CA ASP A 18 15.33 -5.99 -2.08
C ASP A 18 13.82 -5.96 -2.41
N ALA A 19 13.40 -6.70 -3.43
CA ALA A 19 11.99 -6.76 -3.82
C ALA A 19 11.11 -7.41 -2.75
N VAL A 20 11.60 -8.46 -2.08
CA VAL A 20 10.87 -9.16 -1.01
C VAL A 20 10.74 -8.28 0.23
N ASP A 21 11.81 -7.61 0.64
CA ASP A 21 11.79 -6.70 1.79
C ASP A 21 10.85 -5.51 1.53
N THR A 22 10.91 -4.92 0.34
CA THR A 22 9.98 -3.84 -0.08
C THR A 22 8.51 -4.27 0.01
N VAL A 23 8.16 -5.48 -0.45
CA VAL A 23 6.78 -5.98 -0.40
C VAL A 23 6.34 -6.26 1.04
N LYS A 24 7.22 -6.85 1.85
CA LYS A 24 6.94 -7.15 3.26
C LYS A 24 6.71 -5.86 4.07
N ASP A 25 7.52 -4.84 3.81
CA ASP A 25 7.37 -3.54 4.44
C ASP A 25 6.08 -2.85 3.98
N ALA A 26 5.78 -2.87 2.67
CA ALA A 26 4.52 -2.34 2.14
C ALA A 26 3.29 -2.98 2.79
N TYR A 27 3.33 -4.28 3.10
CA TYR A 27 2.28 -4.97 3.85
C TYR A 27 2.18 -4.49 5.30
N ALA A 28 3.31 -4.29 5.99
CA ALA A 28 3.29 -3.72 7.34
C ALA A 28 2.74 -2.29 7.34
N HIS A 29 3.10 -1.48 6.33
CA HIS A 29 2.60 -0.12 6.15
C HIS A 29 1.09 -0.12 5.86
N SER A 30 0.58 -1.02 5.01
CA SER A 30 -0.85 -1.10 4.73
C SER A 30 -1.69 -1.40 5.98
N ARG A 31 -1.19 -2.26 6.88
CA ARG A 31 -1.86 -2.52 8.17
C ARG A 31 -1.83 -1.30 9.10
N LYS A 32 -0.74 -0.53 9.10
CA LYS A 32 -0.66 0.72 9.87
C LYS A 32 -1.64 1.77 9.33
N VAL A 33 -1.77 1.89 8.01
CA VAL A 33 -2.79 2.75 7.38
C VAL A 33 -4.19 2.34 7.80
N ALA A 34 -4.50 1.04 7.76
CA ALA A 34 -5.80 0.53 8.21
C ALA A 34 -6.09 0.89 9.68
N ALA A 35 -5.08 0.79 10.56
CA ALA A 35 -5.21 1.14 11.98
C ALA A 35 -5.38 2.66 12.20
N ASP A 36 -4.64 3.49 11.47
CA ASP A 36 -4.80 4.95 11.54
C ASP A 36 -6.21 5.38 11.11
N LEU A 37 -6.73 4.76 10.05
CA LEU A 37 -8.07 5.06 9.54
C LEU A 37 -9.16 4.49 10.45
N GLU A 38 -8.94 3.35 11.09
CA GLU A 38 -9.83 2.88 12.15
C GLU A 38 -9.93 3.93 13.29
N ALA A 39 -8.79 4.46 13.75
CA ALA A 39 -8.77 5.46 14.81
C ALA A 39 -9.33 6.83 14.41
N SER A 40 -9.04 7.30 13.19
CA SER A 40 -9.38 8.65 12.74
C SER A 40 -10.71 8.74 11.99
N VAL A 41 -11.03 7.73 11.20
CA VAL A 41 -12.27 7.62 10.41
C VAL A 41 -13.36 6.85 11.16
N GLY A 42 -12.99 5.99 12.12
CA GLY A 42 -13.93 5.23 12.95
C GLY A 42 -14.37 3.90 12.32
N SER A 43 -13.78 3.51 11.19
CA SER A 43 -14.01 2.22 10.54
C SER A 43 -12.69 1.73 9.98
N LYS A 44 -12.42 0.42 10.11
CA LYS A 44 -11.19 -0.20 9.63
C LYS A 44 -11.33 -0.60 8.17
N PRO A 45 -10.60 0.02 7.22
CA PRO A 45 -10.64 -0.40 5.83
C PRO A 45 -9.69 -1.59 5.57
N GLN A 46 -9.92 -2.26 4.46
CA GLN A 46 -8.91 -3.11 3.82
C GLN A 46 -7.98 -2.21 3.01
N VAL A 47 -6.66 -2.39 3.17
CA VAL A 47 -5.66 -1.58 2.46
C VAL A 47 -4.78 -2.49 1.62
N GLY A 48 -4.83 -2.27 0.31
CA GLY A 48 -3.98 -2.91 -0.69
C GLY A 48 -3.05 -1.91 -1.36
N PHE A 49 -2.07 -2.39 -2.09
CA PHE A 49 -1.10 -1.57 -2.80
C PHE A 49 -0.64 -2.27 -4.07
N ASN A 50 -0.20 -1.48 -5.05
CA ASN A 50 0.33 -1.96 -6.31
C ASN A 50 1.67 -1.27 -6.60
N TRP A 51 2.68 -2.08 -6.88
CA TRP A 51 3.99 -1.63 -7.34
C TRP A 51 4.12 -1.91 -8.83
N LYS A 52 4.60 -0.92 -9.58
CA LYS A 52 4.85 -1.07 -11.01
C LYS A 52 6.24 -0.55 -11.33
N ASN A 53 7.08 -1.41 -11.90
CA ASN A 53 8.46 -1.10 -12.27
C ASN A 53 9.28 -0.51 -11.11
N GLY A 54 9.15 -1.08 -9.90
CA GLY A 54 9.89 -0.64 -8.71
C GLY A 54 9.36 0.63 -8.04
N ALA A 55 8.24 1.20 -8.52
CA ALA A 55 7.63 2.38 -7.91
C ALA A 55 6.24 2.06 -7.36
N LEU A 56 5.89 2.67 -6.23
CA LEU A 56 4.54 2.58 -5.67
C LEU A 56 3.56 3.33 -6.57
N ASP A 57 2.73 2.58 -7.30
CA ASP A 57 1.83 3.13 -8.30
C ASP A 57 0.48 3.53 -7.69
N GLN A 58 -0.06 2.67 -6.82
CA GLN A 58 -1.36 2.88 -6.21
C GLN A 58 -1.42 2.31 -4.79
N VAL A 59 -2.14 3.00 -3.91
CA VAL A 59 -2.67 2.45 -2.66
C VAL A 59 -4.19 2.47 -2.71
N ALA A 60 -4.81 1.31 -2.49
CA ALA A 60 -6.25 1.12 -2.52
C ALA A 60 -6.78 0.92 -1.10
N ILE A 61 -7.74 1.74 -0.70
CA ILE A 61 -8.37 1.74 0.63
C ILE A 61 -9.84 1.43 0.42
N ASN A 62 -10.28 0.26 0.89
CA ASN A 62 -11.66 -0.18 0.76
C ASN A 62 -12.34 -0.22 2.13
N PHE A 63 -13.29 0.68 2.34
CA PHE A 63 -14.17 0.65 3.51
C PHE A 63 -15.37 -0.28 3.24
N GLN A 64 -15.71 -1.10 4.24
CA GLN A 64 -16.96 -1.84 4.25
C GLN A 64 -18.05 -0.91 4.79
N GLY A 65 -18.93 -0.43 3.93
CA GLY A 65 -19.86 0.66 4.19
C GLY A 65 -19.25 2.06 4.01
N VAL A 66 -20.11 3.09 4.05
CA VAL A 66 -19.69 4.49 4.04
C VAL A 66 -19.50 4.94 5.50
N PRO A 67 -18.29 5.33 5.93
CA PRO A 67 -18.07 5.85 7.27
C PRO A 67 -18.93 7.08 7.57
N HIS A 68 -19.34 7.24 8.83
CA HIS A 68 -20.16 8.37 9.26
C HIS A 68 -19.33 9.65 9.46
N LYS A 69 -18.68 10.10 8.38
CA LYS A 69 -17.87 11.33 8.30
C LYS A 69 -18.05 12.00 6.93
N PRO A 70 -17.79 13.32 6.83
CA PRO A 70 -17.79 13.99 5.53
C PRO A 70 -16.80 13.33 4.57
N LEU A 71 -17.20 13.13 3.32
CA LEU A 71 -16.38 12.49 2.30
C LEU A 71 -14.99 13.14 2.16
N GLU A 72 -14.94 14.47 2.19
CA GLU A 72 -13.68 15.22 2.14
C GLU A 72 -12.74 14.87 3.30
N GLN A 73 -13.27 14.70 4.52
CA GLN A 73 -12.45 14.29 5.66
C GLN A 73 -11.92 12.87 5.48
N ILE A 74 -12.75 11.95 4.99
CA ILE A 74 -12.32 10.56 4.72
C ILE A 74 -11.17 10.56 3.70
N VAL A 75 -11.29 11.35 2.62
CA VAL A 75 -10.24 11.47 1.58
C VAL A 75 -8.96 12.08 2.16
N GLN A 76 -9.06 13.16 2.94
CA GLN A 76 -7.88 13.82 3.52
C GLN A 76 -7.16 12.92 4.52
N LEU A 77 -7.89 12.27 5.43
CA LEU A 77 -7.32 11.33 6.41
C LEU A 77 -6.68 10.11 5.72
N SER A 78 -7.33 9.59 4.68
CA SER A 78 -6.79 8.50 3.85
C SER A 78 -5.47 8.88 3.21
N LYS A 79 -5.40 10.04 2.53
CA LYS A 79 -4.16 10.55 1.92
C LYS A 79 -3.07 10.78 2.96
N ALA A 80 -3.41 11.44 4.06
CA ALA A 80 -2.47 11.76 5.12
C ALA A 80 -1.85 10.50 5.74
N SER A 81 -2.67 9.49 6.05
CA SER A 81 -2.16 8.22 6.59
C SER A 81 -1.28 7.49 5.58
N VAL A 82 -1.66 7.44 4.30
CA VAL A 82 -0.83 6.81 3.26
C VAL A 82 0.54 7.50 3.14
N VAL A 83 0.57 8.83 3.08
CA VAL A 83 1.84 9.60 3.03
C VAL A 83 2.67 9.44 4.31
N ALA A 84 2.02 9.32 5.48
CA ALA A 84 2.72 9.15 6.74
C ALA A 84 3.29 7.74 6.93
N ARG A 85 2.71 6.73 6.28
CA ARG A 85 3.10 5.32 6.47
C ARG A 85 3.96 4.78 5.35
N PHE A 86 3.75 5.15 4.10
CA PHE A 86 4.57 4.69 2.99
C PHE A 86 5.76 5.65 2.80
N GLU A 87 6.96 5.08 2.63
CA GLU A 87 8.19 5.86 2.40
C GLU A 87 8.19 6.57 1.04
N GLN A 88 7.49 5.99 0.07
CA GLN A 88 7.26 6.57 -1.24
C GLN A 88 5.81 7.02 -1.39
N ALA A 89 5.59 8.25 -1.85
CA ALA A 89 4.25 8.72 -2.19
C ALA A 89 3.71 7.94 -3.42
N PRO A 90 2.52 7.32 -3.32
CA PRO A 90 1.93 6.66 -4.48
C PRO A 90 1.47 7.70 -5.51
N LYS A 91 1.44 7.31 -6.79
CA LYS A 91 0.83 8.18 -7.82
C LYS A 91 -0.66 8.40 -7.57
N ASN A 92 -1.34 7.35 -7.10
CA ASN A 92 -2.78 7.38 -6.85
C ASN A 92 -3.14 6.80 -5.48
N VAL A 93 -4.05 7.46 -4.77
CA VAL A 93 -4.75 6.89 -3.62
C VAL A 93 -6.20 6.70 -4.04
N VAL A 94 -6.66 5.46 -4.03
CA VAL A 94 -8.03 5.09 -4.40
C VAL A 94 -8.79 4.74 -3.15
N VAL A 95 -9.87 5.46 -2.87
CA VAL A 95 -10.75 5.20 -1.73
C VAL A 95 -12.07 4.68 -2.26
N THR A 96 -12.45 3.47 -1.85
CA THR A 96 -13.69 2.80 -2.24
C THR A 96 -14.56 2.50 -1.03
N PHE A 97 -15.86 2.44 -1.29
CA PHE A 97 -16.87 2.07 -0.31
C PHE A 97 -17.66 0.89 -0.87
N THR A 98 -17.67 -0.22 -0.15
CA THR A 98 -18.52 -1.36 -0.48
C THR A 98 -19.88 -1.17 0.21
N VAL A 99 -20.96 -1.10 -0.55
CA VAL A 99 -22.33 -0.93 -0.01
C VAL A 99 -23.18 -2.18 -0.28
N PRO A 100 -24.14 -2.53 0.60
CA PRO A 100 -25.08 -3.60 0.34
C PRO A 100 -25.85 -3.35 -0.97
N GLY A 101 -25.99 -4.38 -1.80
CA GLY A 101 -26.70 -4.29 -3.08
C GLY A 101 -28.21 -4.55 -3.01
N LYS A 102 -28.74 -4.88 -1.82
CA LYS A 102 -30.16 -5.15 -1.54
C LYS A 102 -30.53 -4.58 -0.19
#